data_AF-A0A820UTJ1-F1
#
_entry.id   AF-A0A820UTJ1-F1
#
_cell.length_a   1.000
_cell.length_b   1.000
_cell.length_c   1.000
_cell.angle_alpha   90.00
_cell.angle_beta   90.00
_cell.angle_gamma   90.00
#
_symmetry.space_group_name_H-M   'P 1'
#
loop_
_entity.id
_entity.type
_entity.pdbx_description
1 polymer ?
#
loop_
_entity_poly.entity_id
_entity_poly.type
_entity_poly.pdbx_seq_one_letter_code
_entity_poly.pdbx_strand_id
1 'polypeptide(L)'
;MKNNQIKTVKYSYVPFLKSLEKYLRLPEVQADLQRVKHNYDPNRIEDVHDGFFARNHPNCRNSTYLKIEISSDDLTINNPISHRAHSIFFFYWSLLNVSREKHSKQSAKRLIAACPKWARK
;
A
#
# COMPACT_ATOMS: atom_id res chain seq x y z
N MET A 1 -27.08 -31.53 -0.79
CA MET A 1 -25.76 -31.14 -1.34
C MET A 1 -25.80 -29.67 -1.73
N LYS A 2 -24.98 -28.79 -1.12
CA LYS A 2 -24.87 -27.39 -1.53
C LYS A 2 -23.98 -27.32 -2.77
N ASN A 3 -24.53 -26.89 -3.90
CA ASN A 3 -23.76 -26.59 -5.11
C ASN A 3 -22.76 -25.47 -4.80
N ASN A 4 -21.47 -25.82 -4.70
CA ASN A 4 -20.38 -24.84 -4.70
C ASN A 4 -20.25 -24.27 -6.11
N GLN A 5 -21.08 -23.29 -6.45
CA GLN A 5 -20.84 -22.46 -7.62
C GLN A 5 -19.53 -21.68 -7.40
N ILE A 6 -18.53 -21.98 -8.22
CA ILE A 6 -17.31 -21.17 -8.32
C ILE A 6 -17.74 -19.80 -8.83
N LYS A 7 -17.79 -18.80 -7.94
CA LYS A 7 -18.05 -17.42 -8.33
C LYS A 7 -16.78 -16.84 -8.92
N THR A 8 -16.83 -16.47 -10.20
CA THR A 8 -15.76 -15.72 -10.85
C THR A 8 -15.72 -14.30 -10.27
N VAL A 9 -14.64 -13.96 -9.54
CA VAL A 9 -14.35 -12.58 -9.12
C VAL A 9 -13.77 -11.84 -10.32
N LYS A 10 -14.35 -10.70 -10.69
CA LYS A 10 -13.66 -9.72 -11.54
C LYS A 10 -12.90 -8.75 -10.65
N TYR A 11 -11.61 -8.55 -10.94
CA TYR A 11 -10.75 -7.58 -10.28
C TYR A 11 -10.14 -6.65 -11.33
N SER A 12 -9.94 -5.39 -10.96
CA SER A 12 -9.21 -4.42 -11.75
C SER A 12 -7.85 -4.21 -11.11
N TYR A 13 -6.78 -4.21 -11.88
CA TYR A 13 -5.44 -3.93 -11.37
C TYR A 13 -4.72 -2.90 -12.24
N VAL A 14 -3.86 -2.13 -11.59
CA VAL A 14 -2.92 -1.22 -12.20
C VAL A 14 -1.58 -1.96 -12.26
N PRO A 15 -0.89 -2.03 -13.43
CA PRO A 15 0.37 -2.74 -13.54
C PRO A 15 1.45 -2.19 -12.61
N PHE A 16 1.67 -2.88 -11.50
CA PHE A 16 2.52 -2.44 -10.41
C PHE A 16 3.94 -2.11 -10.87
N LEU A 17 4.60 -3.04 -11.57
CA LEU A 17 5.98 -2.85 -12.03
C LEU A 17 6.12 -1.62 -12.93
N LYS A 18 5.23 -1.44 -13.90
CA LYS A 18 5.23 -0.27 -14.79
C LYS A 18 4.97 1.04 -14.03
N SER A 19 4.10 1.00 -13.02
CA SER A 19 3.82 2.16 -12.16
C SER A 19 5.04 2.52 -11.31
N LEU A 20 5.71 1.51 -10.73
CA LEU A 20 6.92 1.68 -9.93
C LEU A 20 8.07 2.23 -10.76
N GLU A 21 8.34 1.65 -11.94
CA GLU A 21 9.40 2.14 -12.85
C GLU A 21 9.19 3.60 -13.23
N LYS A 22 7.96 4.00 -13.57
CA LYS A 22 7.63 5.39 -13.86
C LYS A 22 7.86 6.29 -12.65
N TYR A 23 7.45 5.85 -11.47
CA TYR A 23 7.61 6.62 -10.24
C TYR A 23 9.08 6.81 -9.87
N LEU A 24 9.89 5.74 -9.99
CA LEU A 24 11.32 5.81 -9.73
C LEU A 24 12.04 6.76 -10.70
N ARG A 25 11.53 6.97 -11.92
CA ARG A 25 12.14 7.91 -12.88
C ARG A 25 11.88 9.39 -12.56
N LEU A 26 11.03 9.71 -11.60
CA LEU A 26 10.75 11.09 -11.23
C LEU A 26 11.98 11.73 -10.55
N PRO A 27 12.44 12.92 -10.99
CA PRO A 27 13.64 13.57 -10.44
C PRO A 27 13.56 13.78 -8.92
N GLU A 28 12.40 14.17 -8.40
CA GLU A 28 12.16 14.39 -6.97
C GLU A 28 12.19 13.12 -6.14
N VAL A 29 11.94 11.96 -6.75
CA VAL A 29 12.05 10.65 -6.11
C VAL A 29 13.51 10.22 -6.11
N GLN A 30 14.20 10.36 -7.24
CA GLN A 30 15.64 10.07 -7.33
C GLN A 30 16.46 10.90 -6.33
N ALA A 31 16.16 12.20 -6.21
CA ALA A 31 16.82 13.08 -5.24
C ALA A 31 16.63 12.60 -3.79
N ASP A 32 15.44 12.10 -3.45
CA ASP A 32 15.19 11.55 -2.12
C ASP A 32 15.90 10.23 -1.89
N LEU A 33 15.87 9.32 -2.87
CA LEU A 33 16.54 8.02 -2.76
C LEU A 33 18.04 8.17 -2.49
N GLN A 34 18.67 9.24 -2.98
CA GLN A 34 20.08 9.55 -2.72
C GLN A 34 20.32 10.23 -1.37
N ARG A 35 19.32 10.97 -0.86
CA ARG A 35 19.44 11.79 0.36
C ARG A 35 19.10 11.02 1.63
N VAL A 36 18.16 10.07 1.57
CA VAL A 36 17.60 9.44 2.77
C VAL A 36 18.63 8.52 3.44
N LYS A 37 19.19 9.01 4.55
CA LYS A 37 19.77 8.18 5.61
C LYS A 37 18.76 8.14 6.74
N HIS A 38 18.22 6.95 7.03
CA HIS A 38 17.31 6.78 8.15
C HIS A 38 18.11 6.90 9.45
N ASN A 39 18.02 8.05 10.10
CA ASN A 39 18.65 8.27 11.40
C ASN A 39 17.70 7.76 12.48
N TYR A 40 17.98 6.56 12.97
CA TYR A 40 17.19 5.93 14.01
C TYR A 40 17.44 6.60 15.37
N ASP A 41 16.37 7.06 16.02
CA ASP A 41 16.36 7.45 17.43
C ASP A 41 15.61 6.38 18.25
N PRO A 42 16.27 5.70 19.20
CA PRO A 42 15.61 4.67 20.01
C PRO A 42 14.49 5.18 20.92
N ASN A 43 14.44 6.48 21.21
CA ASN A 43 13.46 7.09 22.09
C ASN A 43 12.25 7.66 21.32
N ARG A 44 12.24 7.58 19.99
CA ARG A 44 11.18 8.14 19.16
C ARG A 44 10.76 7.20 18.05
N ILE A 45 9.46 7.07 17.85
CA ILE A 45 8.88 6.38 16.70
C ILE A 45 8.38 7.46 15.75
N GLU A 46 9.06 7.61 14.62
CA GLU A 46 8.72 8.62 13.62
C GLU A 46 8.08 8.00 12.39
N ASP A 47 8.53 6.82 11.98
CA ASP A 47 8.14 6.19 10.74
C ASP A 47 7.98 4.66 10.87
N VAL A 48 7.44 4.03 9.84
CA VAL A 48 7.25 2.57 9.70
C VAL A 48 8.56 1.82 9.96
N HIS A 49 9.71 2.39 9.57
CA HIS A 49 11.04 1.80 9.82
C HIS A 49 11.40 1.70 11.31
N ASP A 50 10.81 2.54 12.16
CA ASP A 50 11.03 2.53 13.62
C ASP A 50 10.15 1.49 14.32
N GLY A 51 9.18 0.92 13.60
CA GLY A 51 8.34 -0.17 14.08
C GLY A 51 9.18 -1.39 14.48
N PHE A 52 8.75 -2.11 15.53
CA PHE A 52 9.48 -3.28 16.04
C PHE A 52 9.81 -4.31 14.95
N PHE A 53 8.86 -4.60 14.05
CA PHE A 53 9.07 -5.55 12.97
C PHE A 53 10.11 -5.07 11.94
N ALA A 54 9.97 -3.85 11.43
CA ALA A 54 10.91 -3.28 10.47
C ALA A 54 12.32 -3.17 11.08
N ARG A 55 12.44 -2.79 12.36
CA ARG A 55 13.72 -2.74 13.06
C ARG A 55 14.39 -4.09 13.21
N ASN A 56 13.64 -5.18 13.35
CA ASN A 56 14.22 -6.50 13.57
C ASN A 56 14.37 -7.33 12.28
N HIS A 57 13.81 -6.85 11.16
CA HIS A 57 13.88 -7.55 9.88
C HIS A 57 15.19 -7.20 9.13
N PRO A 58 16.05 -8.18 8.78
CA PRO A 58 17.35 -7.93 8.13
C PRO A 58 17.27 -7.08 6.86
N ASN A 59 16.26 -7.34 6.01
CA ASN A 59 16.11 -6.62 4.75
C ASN A 59 15.57 -5.20 4.92
N CYS A 60 14.93 -4.90 6.06
CA CYS A 60 14.44 -3.55 6.36
C CYS A 60 15.54 -2.66 6.94
N ARG A 61 16.63 -3.24 7.47
CA ARG A 61 17.82 -2.48 7.90
C ARG A 61 18.70 -2.04 6.73
N ASN A 62 18.75 -2.84 5.68
CA ASN A 62 19.59 -2.55 4.53
C ASN A 62 18.98 -1.45 3.64
N SER A 63 19.75 -0.39 3.36
CA SER A 63 19.35 0.75 2.53
C SER A 63 19.35 0.45 1.03
N THR A 64 19.94 -0.67 0.58
CA THR A 64 20.03 -1.02 -0.84
C THR A 64 18.75 -1.64 -1.40
N TYR A 65 17.81 -2.04 -0.55
CA TYR A 65 16.54 -2.62 -1.01
C TYR A 65 15.46 -1.56 -1.14
N LEU A 66 14.61 -1.71 -2.17
CA LEU A 66 13.34 -1.00 -2.23
C LEU A 66 12.39 -1.59 -1.18
N LYS A 67 11.89 -0.71 -0.32
CA LYS A 67 10.95 -0.99 0.75
C LYS A 67 9.60 -0.47 0.31
N ILE A 68 8.65 -1.39 0.15
CA ILE A 68 7.34 -1.11 -0.41
C ILE A 68 6.30 -1.51 0.62
N GLU A 69 5.49 -0.55 1.04
CA GLU A 69 4.32 -0.81 1.86
C GLU A 69 3.14 -1.10 0.95
N ILE A 70 2.37 -2.14 1.29
CA ILE A 70 1.08 -2.41 0.68
C ILE A 70 0.02 -2.19 1.75
N SER A 71 -0.93 -1.31 1.47
CA SER A 71 -2.07 -1.01 2.35
C SER A 71 -3.37 -1.26 1.62
N SER A 72 -4.47 -1.39 2.37
CA SER A 72 -5.79 -1.58 1.81
C SER A 72 -6.83 -0.77 2.55
N ASP A 73 -7.76 -0.18 1.81
CA ASP A 73 -8.95 0.48 2.35
C ASP A 73 -10.21 -0.19 1.77
N ASP A 74 -11.31 -0.19 2.52
CA ASP A 74 -12.62 -0.57 2.01
C ASP A 74 -13.60 0.60 1.95
N LEU A 75 -14.26 0.73 0.80
CA LEU A 75 -15.39 1.62 0.63
C LEU A 75 -16.66 0.79 0.66
N THR A 76 -17.54 1.08 1.62
CA THR A 76 -18.86 0.46 1.71
C THR A 76 -19.93 1.49 1.44
N ILE A 77 -20.75 1.24 0.42
CA ILE A 77 -21.91 2.04 0.05
C ILE A 77 -23.15 1.26 0.46
N ASN A 78 -23.90 1.83 1.40
CA ASN A 78 -25.17 1.29 1.84
C ASN A 78 -26.29 2.04 1.13
N ASN A 79 -27.17 1.32 0.46
CA ASN A 79 -28.41 1.92 -0.02
C ASN A 79 -29.38 2.02 1.18
N PRO A 80 -29.84 3.20 1.60
CA PRO A 80 -30.75 3.30 2.75
C PRO A 80 -32.12 2.66 2.48
N ILE A 81 -32.52 2.54 1.22
CA ILE A 81 -33.82 1.98 0.81
C ILE A 81 -33.78 0.46 0.70
N SER A 82 -32.62 -0.13 0.40
CA SER A 82 -32.46 -1.58 0.28
C SER A 82 -31.43 -2.07 1.29
N HIS A 83 -31.70 -3.13 2.06
CA HIS A 83 -30.72 -3.75 2.99
C HIS A 83 -29.47 -4.36 2.31
N ARG A 84 -29.11 -3.92 1.10
CA ARG A 84 -27.93 -4.32 0.34
C ARG A 84 -26.81 -3.32 0.60
N ALA A 85 -25.70 -3.84 1.12
CA ALA A 85 -24.42 -3.16 1.16
C ALA A 85 -23.58 -3.58 -0.05
N HIS A 86 -22.96 -2.61 -0.71
CA HIS A 86 -21.96 -2.85 -1.76
C HIS A 86 -20.61 -2.36 -1.26
N SER A 87 -19.63 -3.25 -1.23
CA SER A 87 -18.29 -2.92 -0.74
C SER A 87 -17.23 -3.16 -1.80
N ILE A 88 -16.25 -2.28 -1.88
CA ILE A 88 -15.08 -2.38 -2.76
C ILE A 88 -13.83 -2.29 -1.87
N PHE A 89 -12.91 -3.24 -2.04
CA PHE A 89 -11.56 -3.16 -1.50
C PHE A 89 -10.64 -2.49 -2.51
N PHE A 90 -9.85 -1.54 -2.03
CA PHE A 90 -8.75 -0.92 -2.77
C PHE A 90 -7.44 -1.34 -2.13
N PHE A 91 -6.45 -1.66 -2.95
CA PHE A 91 -5.08 -1.93 -2.52
C PHE A 91 -4.18 -0.83 -3.06
N TYR A 92 -3.29 -0.32 -2.22
CA TYR A 92 -2.35 0.72 -2.55
C TYR A 92 -0.93 0.29 -2.24
N TRP A 93 0.03 0.88 -2.95
CA TRP A 93 1.44 0.79 -2.59
C TRP A 93 2.03 2.18 -2.32
N SER A 94 2.99 2.24 -1.41
CA SER A 94 3.82 3.42 -1.15
C SER A 94 5.30 3.00 -1.13
N LEU A 95 6.20 3.91 -1.53
CA LEU A 95 7.64 3.67 -1.48
C LEU A 95 8.19 4.25 -0.17
N LEU A 96 8.75 3.41 0.69
CA LEU A 96 9.23 3.83 2.01
C LEU A 96 10.68 4.32 2.00
N ASN A 97 11.37 4.26 0.86
CA ASN A 97 12.74 4.79 0.71
C ASN A 97 12.79 6.31 0.53
N VAL A 98 11.64 6.98 0.32
CA VAL A 98 11.58 8.45 0.22
C VAL A 98 11.31 9.07 1.59
N SER A 99 11.49 10.38 1.71
CA SER A 99 11.34 11.06 3.00
C SER A 99 9.94 10.86 3.60
N ARG A 100 9.89 10.90 4.95
CA ARG A 100 8.64 10.78 5.73
C ARG A 100 7.57 11.74 5.27
N GLU A 101 7.94 12.98 5.02
CA GLU A 101 7.04 14.04 4.58
C GLU A 101 6.40 13.73 3.23
N LYS A 102 7.04 12.90 2.40
CA LYS A 102 6.49 12.49 1.11
C LYS A 102 5.63 11.25 1.23
N HIS A 103 6.12 10.16 1.83
CA HIS A 103 5.37 8.91 1.83
C HIS A 103 4.17 8.91 2.79
N SER A 104 4.16 9.76 3.83
CA SER A 104 3.00 9.90 4.74
C SER A 104 1.81 10.61 4.11
N LYS A 105 1.99 11.28 2.96
CA LYS A 105 0.90 11.97 2.26
C LYS A 105 0.03 10.97 1.52
N GLN A 106 -1.28 11.19 1.53
CA GLN A 106 -2.22 10.38 0.75
C GLN A 106 -1.86 10.36 -0.75
N SER A 107 -1.26 11.44 -1.27
CA SER A 107 -0.78 11.52 -2.66
C SER A 107 0.39 10.58 -3.00
N ALA A 108 1.08 10.03 -1.99
CA ALA A 108 2.12 9.04 -2.20
C ALA A 108 1.60 7.61 -2.33
N LYS A 109 0.35 7.35 -1.91
CA LYS A 109 -0.31 6.06 -2.09
C LYS A 109 -0.75 5.92 -3.55
N ARG A 110 -0.33 4.83 -4.19
CA ARG A 110 -0.66 4.53 -5.59
C ARG A 110 -1.51 3.28 -5.67
N LEU A 111 -2.59 3.34 -6.42
CA LEU A 111 -3.51 2.21 -6.58
C LEU A 111 -2.79 1.01 -7.23
N ILE A 112 -2.96 -0.17 -6.64
CA ILE A 112 -2.55 -1.47 -7.18
C ILE A 112 -3.77 -2.17 -7.77
N ALA A 113 -4.84 -2.27 -7.00
CA ALA A 113 -6.00 -3.06 -7.39
C ALA A 113 -7.28 -2.58 -6.71
N ALA A 114 -8.40 -2.86 -7.37
CA ALA A 114 -9.74 -2.71 -6.81
C ALA A 114 -10.53 -4.01 -7.05
N CYS A 115 -11.19 -4.52 -6.02
CA CYS A 115 -12.03 -5.70 -6.14
C CYS A 115 -13.29 -5.59 -5.28
N PRO A 116 -14.41 -6.19 -5.71
CA PRO A 116 -15.60 -6.24 -4.89
C PRO A 116 -15.34 -7.05 -3.60
N LYS A 117 -15.66 -6.46 -2.45
CA LYS A 117 -15.64 -7.13 -1.15
C LYS A 117 -16.91 -7.97 -1.04
N TRP A 118 -16.78 -9.29 -1.13
CA TRP A 118 -17.91 -10.16 -0.91
C TRP A 118 -18.27 -10.23 0.57
N ALA A 119 -19.49 -9.79 0.90
CA ALA A 119 -20.15 -10.25 2.11
C ALA A 119 -20.37 -11.75 1.98
N ARG A 120 -19.74 -12.55 2.86
CA ARG A 120 -20.20 -13.91 3.11
C ARG A 120 -21.62 -13.78 3.65
N LYS A 121 -22.60 -14.27 2.88
CA LYS A 121 -23.96 -14.49 3.36
C LYS A 121 -23.98 -15.65 4.33
#